data_AF-A0A7S4G811-F1
#
_entry.id   AF-A0A7S4G811-F1
#
_cell.length_a   1.000
_cell.length_b   1.000
_cell.length_c   1.000
_cell.angle_alpha   90.00
_cell.angle_beta   90.00
_cell.angle_gamma   90.00
#
_symmetry.space_group_name_H-M   'P 1'
#
loop_
_entity.id
_entity.type
_entity.pdbx_description
1 polymer ?
#
loop_
_entity_poly.entity_id
_entity_poly.type
_entity_poly.pdbx_seq_one_letter_code
_entity_poly.pdbx_strand_id
1 'polypeptide(L)'
;GVKVFIRDHAAELQYNLTLSGTDLLGLPLGAAPSLSCNARALQRDSFFANLVNPNKFFELNVTKEDVYYLGDNFEVRGIRAQAWRVNNFEFGESRNIRVTWYFSAPGWTFARQPGQQEPLRLQVEGLHNPFPLPQPPAAVPTYTFHNVYDFVDFMPTVPGAALFALPEVCTGAGAVIPSDDPAAPALPDFPDSFSAVVEASFQRRNATILMREFYDKPLRRTRFDLRRPTGTVVVVRDFALNQHYNFTIPAHMRHAGSGAPWASSHAWPCDSRPISPKFPYMTTKEAFELASTRTDTRYLGDSFVRRGIRCRAWMARGVPYSQPFYNDYTFTLDVTWYFVAPTWGAPAPATPVCIEVAGTEASGRPFFNTY
;
A
#
# COMPACT_ATOMS: atom_id res chain seq x y z
N GLY A 1 -6.73 0.45 16.58
CA GLY A 1 -6.52 1.90 16.83
C GLY A 1 -5.34 2.37 16.01
N VAL A 2 -5.52 3.43 15.24
CA VAL A 2 -4.47 3.97 14.35
C VAL A 2 -3.59 4.90 15.18
N LYS A 3 -2.27 4.70 15.14
CA LYS A 3 -1.31 5.61 15.77
C LYS A 3 -0.70 6.50 14.70
N VAL A 4 -0.86 7.81 14.84
CA VAL A 4 -0.22 8.82 13.99
C VAL A 4 0.82 9.55 14.81
N PHE A 5 2.02 9.68 14.25
CA PHE A 5 3.13 10.39 14.86
C PHE A 5 3.41 11.65 14.04
N ILE A 6 3.21 12.82 14.63
CA ILE A 6 3.56 14.11 14.01
C ILE A 6 4.78 14.66 14.75
N ARG A 7 5.80 15.07 14.00
CA ARG A 7 7.04 15.63 14.56
C ARG A 7 7.18 17.05 14.08
N ASP A 8 7.20 17.98 15.02
CA ASP A 8 7.50 19.38 14.76
C ASP A 8 8.96 19.64 15.18
N HIS A 9 9.83 19.71 14.17
CA HIS A 9 11.25 19.98 14.39
C HIS A 9 11.52 21.43 14.79
N ALA A 10 10.66 22.37 14.42
CA ALA A 10 10.80 23.77 14.82
C ALA A 10 10.44 23.96 16.30
N ALA A 11 9.41 23.24 16.77
CA ALA A 11 8.99 23.25 18.17
C ALA A 11 9.74 22.23 19.06
N GLU A 12 10.57 21.36 18.48
CA GLU A 12 11.19 20.21 19.16
C GLU A 12 10.17 19.31 19.89
N LEU A 13 9.02 19.05 19.26
CA LEU A 13 7.94 18.23 19.83
C LEU A 13 7.57 17.04 18.94
N GLN A 14 7.23 15.91 19.56
CA GLN A 14 6.55 14.80 18.92
C GLN A 14 5.14 14.65 19.50
N TYR A 15 4.13 14.70 18.65
CA TYR A 15 2.73 14.44 18.96
C TYR A 15 2.38 12.99 18.62
N ASN A 16 1.86 12.26 19.60
CA ASN A 16 1.39 10.89 19.43
C ASN A 16 -0.13 10.88 19.45
N LEU A 17 -0.75 10.76 18.28
CA LEU A 17 -2.19 10.68 18.12
C LEU A 17 -2.62 9.21 18.09
N THR A 18 -3.59 8.82 18.89
CA THR A 18 -4.21 7.48 18.81
C THR A 18 -5.70 7.65 18.52
N LEU A 19 -6.13 7.15 17.36
CA LEU A 19 -7.54 7.07 16.95
C LEU A 19 -8.12 5.70 17.33
N SER A 20 -9.16 5.72 18.15
CA SER A 20 -9.97 4.55 18.53
C SER A 20 -11.42 4.76 18.06
N GLY A 21 -12.12 3.69 17.64
CA GLY A 21 -13.55 3.76 17.28
C GLY A 21 -13.89 4.33 15.90
N THR A 22 -12.90 4.62 15.06
CA THR A 22 -13.08 4.93 13.62
C THR A 22 -12.34 3.92 12.78
N ASP A 23 -12.90 3.58 11.62
CA ASP A 23 -12.12 2.92 10.57
C ASP A 23 -11.09 3.91 9.98
N LEU A 24 -10.18 3.42 9.12
CA LEU A 24 -9.17 4.27 8.47
C LEU A 24 -9.76 5.32 7.51
N LEU A 25 -11.07 5.30 7.26
CA LEU A 25 -11.81 6.25 6.41
C LEU A 25 -12.58 7.30 7.23
N GLY A 26 -12.50 7.26 8.56
CA GLY A 26 -13.22 8.18 9.44
C GLY A 26 -14.70 7.83 9.64
N LEU A 27 -15.11 6.60 9.31
CA LEU A 27 -16.47 6.14 9.55
C LEU A 27 -16.62 5.60 10.99
N PRO A 28 -17.73 5.92 11.68
CA PRO A 28 -17.93 5.54 13.07
C PRO A 28 -18.18 4.04 13.21
N LEU A 29 -17.35 3.36 14.01
CA LEU A 29 -17.55 1.96 14.40
C LEU A 29 -18.47 1.90 15.63
N GLY A 30 -19.74 2.28 15.47
CA GLY A 30 -20.82 2.08 16.47
C GLY A 30 -20.69 2.78 17.84
N ALA A 31 -19.51 3.27 18.20
CA ALA A 31 -19.21 4.11 19.34
C ALA A 31 -18.54 5.40 18.85
N ALA A 32 -18.70 6.51 19.57
CA ALA A 32 -18.06 7.76 19.22
C ALA A 32 -16.53 7.57 19.17
N PRO A 33 -15.85 7.95 18.08
CA PRO A 33 -14.40 7.83 18.03
C PRO A 33 -13.77 8.64 19.15
N SER A 34 -12.82 8.04 19.85
CA SER A 34 -11.97 8.75 20.80
C SER A 34 -10.61 9.00 20.16
N LEU A 35 -10.21 10.27 20.15
CA LEU A 35 -8.88 10.71 19.78
C LEU A 35 -8.13 11.08 21.07
N SER A 36 -6.95 10.51 21.27
CA SER A 36 -6.02 10.92 22.32
C SER A 36 -4.75 11.47 21.68
N CYS A 37 -4.23 12.57 22.21
CA CYS A 37 -2.92 13.12 21.82
C CYS A 37 -2.09 13.34 23.06
N ASN A 38 -0.84 12.91 22.97
CA ASN A 38 0.19 13.27 23.92
C ASN A 38 1.32 13.94 23.16
N ALA A 39 1.61 15.19 23.49
CA ALA A 39 2.84 15.85 23.08
C ALA A 39 3.96 15.44 24.03
N ARG A 40 5.13 15.12 23.48
CA ARG A 40 6.36 14.88 24.23
C ARG A 40 7.50 15.63 23.58
N ALA A 41 8.51 16.00 24.37
CA ALA A 41 9.76 16.51 23.83
C ALA A 41 10.30 15.54 22.78
N LEU A 42 10.72 16.06 21.64
CA LEU A 42 11.31 15.27 20.58
C LEU A 42 12.63 14.72 21.11
N GLN A 43 12.71 13.41 21.25
CA GLN A 43 13.92 12.74 21.70
C GLN A 43 15.01 13.03 20.66
N ARG A 44 15.97 13.90 21.01
CA ARG A 44 17.06 14.34 20.13
C ARG A 44 17.91 13.17 19.60
N ASP A 45 17.89 12.05 20.32
CA ASP A 45 18.63 10.83 19.96
C ASP A 45 17.78 9.81 19.16
N SER A 46 16.54 10.15 18.78
CA SER A 46 15.72 9.25 17.96
C SER A 46 16.12 9.34 16.48
N PHE A 47 16.05 8.23 15.75
CA PHE A 47 16.38 8.10 14.30
C PHE A 47 15.72 9.18 13.49
N PHE A 48 14.47 9.39 13.84
CA PHE A 48 13.58 10.29 13.19
C PHE A 48 13.81 11.77 13.56
N ALA A 49 14.60 12.09 14.60
CA ALA A 49 14.94 13.47 14.95
C ALA A 49 15.93 14.11 13.94
N ASN A 50 16.75 13.29 13.29
CA ASN A 50 17.70 13.73 12.28
C ASN A 50 17.12 13.75 10.86
N LEU A 51 15.86 13.34 10.67
CA LEU A 51 15.15 13.35 9.39
C LEU A 51 14.59 14.74 9.04
N VAL A 52 15.44 15.77 9.16
CA VAL A 52 15.04 17.16 8.93
C VAL A 52 14.87 17.51 7.45
N ASN A 53 15.37 16.66 6.55
CA ASN A 53 15.13 16.78 5.12
C ASN A 53 15.16 15.41 4.41
N PRO A 54 14.61 15.31 3.19
CA PRO A 54 14.56 14.05 2.45
C PRO A 54 15.94 13.45 2.17
N ASN A 55 16.96 14.28 1.93
CA ASN A 55 18.32 13.79 1.70
C ASN A 55 18.87 13.09 2.94
N LYS A 56 18.65 13.65 4.14
CA LYS A 56 19.05 13.02 5.42
C LYS A 56 18.34 11.69 5.67
N PHE A 57 17.14 11.48 5.11
CA PHE A 57 16.47 10.17 5.17
C PHE A 57 17.18 9.10 4.34
N PHE A 58 17.71 9.46 3.17
CA PHE A 58 18.38 8.51 2.28
C PHE A 58 19.90 8.44 2.49
N GLU A 59 20.52 9.51 2.97
CA GLU A 59 21.95 9.59 3.24
C GLU A 59 22.30 9.16 4.67
N LEU A 60 21.34 9.18 5.59
CA LEU A 60 21.49 8.83 7.00
C LEU A 60 22.71 9.46 7.71
N ASN A 61 23.13 10.65 7.28
CA ASN A 61 24.31 11.33 7.83
C ASN A 61 25.62 10.52 7.66
N VAL A 62 25.63 9.59 6.71
CA VAL A 62 26.79 8.76 6.39
C VAL A 62 27.67 9.54 5.41
N THR A 63 28.99 9.45 5.58
CA THR A 63 29.90 9.99 4.57
C THR A 63 29.77 9.18 3.29
N LYS A 64 29.94 9.81 2.12
CA LYS A 64 29.80 9.12 0.82
C LYS A 64 30.74 7.91 0.68
N GLU A 65 31.80 7.86 1.48
CA GLU A 65 32.84 6.83 1.48
C GLU A 65 32.36 5.50 2.08
N ASP A 66 31.29 5.47 2.89
CA ASP A 66 30.77 4.25 3.52
C ASP A 66 29.61 3.60 2.75
N VAL A 67 29.26 4.14 1.57
CA VAL A 67 28.15 3.67 0.75
C VAL A 67 28.66 2.75 -0.36
N TYR A 68 28.31 1.47 -0.28
CA TYR A 68 28.67 0.43 -1.23
C TYR A 68 27.57 0.23 -2.26
N TYR A 69 27.89 0.38 -3.55
CA TYR A 69 26.99 -0.06 -4.61
C TYR A 69 27.04 -1.58 -4.74
N LEU A 70 25.88 -2.24 -4.66
CA LEU A 70 25.77 -3.70 -4.71
C LEU A 70 25.45 -4.25 -6.11
N GLY A 71 25.14 -3.38 -7.07
CA GLY A 71 24.75 -3.76 -8.44
C GLY A 71 23.28 -3.46 -8.78
N ASP A 72 22.87 -3.92 -9.96
CA ASP A 72 21.57 -3.69 -10.61
C ASP A 72 20.74 -4.97 -10.85
N ASN A 73 21.20 -6.11 -10.33
CA ASN A 73 20.53 -7.40 -10.47
C ASN A 73 19.54 -7.69 -9.33
N PHE A 74 18.95 -6.65 -8.74
CA PHE A 74 17.95 -6.80 -7.70
C PHE A 74 16.55 -6.63 -8.27
N GLU A 75 15.58 -7.28 -7.62
CA GLU A 75 14.17 -7.10 -7.91
C GLU A 75 13.41 -6.82 -6.62
N VAL A 76 12.62 -5.75 -6.63
CA VAL A 76 11.77 -5.35 -5.52
C VAL A 76 10.36 -5.19 -6.05
N ARG A 77 9.44 -6.06 -5.64
CA ARG A 77 8.01 -5.99 -6.03
C ARG A 77 7.81 -6.06 -7.56
N GLY A 78 8.58 -6.90 -8.25
CA GLY A 78 8.54 -7.00 -9.72
C GLY A 78 9.24 -5.85 -10.44
N ILE A 79 9.85 -4.91 -9.71
CA ILE A 79 10.56 -3.76 -10.26
C ILE A 79 12.06 -4.04 -10.22
N ARG A 80 12.72 -3.93 -11.37
CA ARG A 80 14.19 -4.00 -11.42
C ARG A 80 14.79 -2.88 -10.59
N ALA A 81 15.77 -3.22 -9.76
CA ALA A 81 16.30 -2.33 -8.76
C ALA A 81 17.83 -2.32 -8.75
N GLN A 82 18.36 -1.16 -8.45
CA GLN A 82 19.74 -0.95 -8.03
C GLN A 82 19.79 -0.89 -6.51
N ALA A 83 20.84 -1.44 -5.91
CA ALA A 83 20.99 -1.44 -4.47
C ALA A 83 22.28 -0.78 -4.00
N TRP A 84 22.16 -0.02 -2.91
CA TRP A 84 23.26 0.59 -2.19
C TRP A 84 23.18 0.16 -0.74
N ARG A 85 24.33 -0.03 -0.09
CA ARG A 85 24.41 -0.48 1.28
C ARG A 85 25.36 0.39 2.08
N VAL A 86 25.01 0.65 3.32
CA VAL A 86 25.94 1.14 4.34
C VAL A 86 26.08 0.03 5.38
N ASN A 87 27.32 -0.25 5.77
CA ASN A 87 27.62 -1.15 6.87
C ASN A 87 28.03 -0.33 8.10
N ASN A 88 27.91 -0.93 9.29
CA ASN A 88 28.36 -0.33 10.54
C ASN A 88 27.76 1.05 10.82
N PHE A 89 26.52 1.24 10.40
CA PHE A 89 25.76 2.41 10.78
C PHE A 89 25.53 2.37 12.30
N GLU A 90 25.97 3.41 12.98
CA GLU A 90 25.69 3.60 14.40
C GLU A 90 24.45 4.49 14.51
N PHE A 91 23.44 3.98 15.20
CA PHE A 91 22.18 4.69 15.38
C PHE A 91 21.71 4.64 16.82
N GLY A 92 21.75 5.80 17.49
CA GLY A 92 21.54 5.89 18.92
C GLY A 92 22.50 4.95 19.64
N GLU A 93 21.96 3.88 20.20
CA GLU A 93 22.71 2.87 20.96
C GLU A 93 22.96 1.58 20.18
N SER A 94 22.28 1.43 19.05
CA SER A 94 22.46 0.27 18.18
C SER A 94 23.72 0.47 17.37
N ARG A 95 24.63 -0.50 17.47
CA ARG A 95 25.86 -0.56 16.69
C ARG A 95 25.73 -1.63 15.62
N ASN A 96 26.55 -1.52 14.59
CA ASN A 96 26.62 -2.50 13.50
C ASN A 96 25.29 -2.65 12.73
N ILE A 97 24.58 -1.54 12.51
CA ILE A 97 23.40 -1.56 11.64
C ILE A 97 23.87 -1.58 10.19
N ARG A 98 23.25 -2.46 9.41
CA ARG A 98 23.36 -2.50 7.96
C ARG A 98 22.08 -1.95 7.36
N VAL A 99 22.23 -0.95 6.51
CA VAL A 99 21.12 -0.35 5.79
C VAL A 99 21.32 -0.63 4.31
N THR A 100 20.32 -1.21 3.65
CA THR A 100 20.34 -1.42 2.19
C THR A 100 19.16 -0.68 1.56
N TRP A 101 19.45 0.28 0.69
CA TRP A 101 18.46 0.98 -0.11
C TRP A 101 18.36 0.34 -1.47
N TYR A 102 17.13 0.25 -1.96
CA TYR A 102 16.81 -0.20 -3.30
C TYR A 102 16.10 0.93 -4.02
N PHE A 103 16.62 1.34 -5.17
CA PHE A 103 15.99 2.31 -6.06
C PHE A 103 15.67 1.63 -7.38
N SER A 104 14.66 2.10 -8.10
CA SER A 104 14.35 1.55 -9.41
C SER A 104 15.53 1.69 -10.37
N ALA A 105 15.75 0.68 -11.21
CA ALA A 105 16.77 0.71 -12.24
C ALA A 105 16.54 1.89 -13.20
N PRO A 106 17.60 2.49 -13.77
CA PRO A 106 17.48 3.52 -14.79
C PRO A 106 16.58 3.05 -15.95
N GLY A 107 15.70 3.93 -16.41
CA GLY A 107 14.75 3.62 -17.48
C GLY A 107 13.47 2.90 -17.03
N TRP A 108 13.33 2.50 -15.77
CA TRP A 108 12.02 2.11 -15.24
C TRP A 108 11.10 3.34 -15.22
N THR A 109 9.85 3.17 -15.67
CA THR A 109 8.91 4.29 -15.77
C THR A 109 7.75 4.13 -14.79
N PHE A 110 7.64 5.08 -13.87
CA PHE A 110 6.47 5.24 -13.01
C PHE A 110 5.44 6.17 -13.64
N ALA A 111 4.17 5.96 -13.31
CA ALA A 111 3.07 6.79 -13.81
C ALA A 111 3.18 8.27 -13.40
N ARG A 112 3.95 8.59 -12.36
CA ARG A 112 4.10 9.96 -11.83
C ARG A 112 5.32 10.67 -12.39
N GLN A 113 6.46 9.98 -12.45
CA GLN A 113 7.73 10.57 -12.85
C GLN A 113 8.45 9.62 -13.82
N PRO A 114 8.15 9.74 -15.12
CA PRO A 114 8.83 8.96 -16.13
C PRO A 114 10.34 9.24 -16.10
N GLY A 115 11.15 8.19 -15.99
CA GLY A 115 12.61 8.27 -16.15
C GLY A 115 13.40 8.72 -14.91
N GLN A 116 12.76 9.00 -13.78
CA GLN A 116 13.46 9.22 -12.51
C GLN A 116 13.54 7.93 -11.70
N GLN A 117 14.67 7.73 -11.01
CA GLN A 117 14.80 6.62 -10.06
C GLN A 117 13.98 6.93 -8.81
N GLU A 118 13.07 6.04 -8.45
CA GLU A 118 12.28 6.15 -7.23
C GLU A 118 12.79 5.17 -6.17
N PRO A 119 12.80 5.54 -4.88
CA PRO A 119 13.08 4.61 -3.81
C PRO A 119 12.00 3.52 -3.78
N LEU A 120 12.41 2.26 -3.70
CA LEU A 120 11.53 1.10 -3.72
C LEU A 120 11.45 0.41 -2.37
N ARG A 121 12.60 0.23 -1.73
CA ARG A 121 12.74 -0.49 -0.47
C ARG A 121 13.91 0.03 0.35
N LEU A 122 13.74 0.01 1.66
CA LEU A 122 14.79 0.16 2.66
C LEU A 122 14.81 -1.11 3.50
N GLN A 123 15.96 -1.78 3.58
CA GLN A 123 16.19 -2.86 4.53
C GLN A 123 17.13 -2.38 5.61
N VAL A 124 16.78 -2.67 6.87
CA VAL A 124 17.58 -2.31 8.04
C VAL A 124 17.78 -3.56 8.87
N GLU A 125 19.02 -4.02 8.94
CA GLU A 125 19.45 -5.16 9.74
C GLU A 125 20.39 -4.67 10.83
N GLY A 126 20.38 -5.27 12.00
CA GLY A 126 21.33 -4.88 13.04
C GLY A 126 21.22 -5.71 14.30
N LEU A 127 22.08 -5.40 15.25
CA LEU A 127 22.01 -5.93 16.61
C LEU A 127 21.46 -4.82 17.51
N HIS A 128 20.33 -5.09 18.14
CA HIS A 128 19.88 -4.24 19.23
C HIS A 128 20.69 -4.61 20.46
N ASN A 129 21.52 -3.68 20.92
CA ASN A 129 22.18 -3.79 22.20
C ASN A 129 21.37 -2.96 23.21
N PRO A 130 20.66 -3.59 24.13
CA PRO A 130 19.90 -2.85 25.13
C PRO A 130 20.85 -2.02 26.00
N PHE A 131 20.41 -0.82 26.38
CA PHE A 131 21.10 0.12 27.27
C PHE A 131 21.84 -0.62 28.38
N PRO A 132 23.13 -0.32 28.66
CA PRO A 132 23.75 -0.79 29.90
C PRO A 132 22.99 -0.15 31.06
N LEU A 133 22.03 -0.89 31.62
CA LEU A 133 21.34 -0.46 32.83
C LEU A 133 22.37 -0.34 33.95
N PRO A 134 22.25 0.64 34.87
CA PRO A 134 23.21 0.84 35.96
C PRO A 134 23.32 -0.32 36.98
N GLN A 135 22.64 -1.45 36.76
CA GLN A 135 22.64 -2.59 37.65
C GLN A 135 23.55 -3.73 37.14
N PRO A 136 24.17 -4.51 38.06
CA PRO A 136 25.11 -5.56 37.68
C PRO A 136 24.44 -6.63 36.80
N PRO A 137 25.18 -7.25 35.87
CA PRO A 137 24.63 -7.78 34.64
C PRO A 137 23.99 -9.16 34.85
N ALA A 138 22.67 -9.22 34.89
CA ALA A 138 22.02 -10.28 34.13
C ALA A 138 22.29 -9.95 32.65
N ALA A 139 22.98 -10.84 31.92
CA ALA A 139 23.29 -10.64 30.51
C ALA A 139 21.99 -10.29 29.76
N VAL A 140 21.82 -9.01 29.43
CA VAL A 140 20.61 -8.58 28.73
C VAL A 140 20.72 -9.17 27.32
N PRO A 141 19.75 -9.97 26.87
CA PRO A 141 19.87 -10.66 25.60
C PRO A 141 19.98 -9.65 24.47
N THR A 142 21.07 -9.75 23.70
CA THR A 142 21.18 -9.09 22.41
C THR A 142 20.27 -9.81 21.43
N TYR A 143 19.59 -9.06 20.57
CA TYR A 143 18.78 -9.64 19.50
C TYR A 143 19.09 -8.98 18.17
N THR A 144 19.09 -9.80 17.12
CA THR A 144 19.15 -9.31 15.75
C THR A 144 17.76 -8.83 15.34
N PHE A 145 17.71 -7.71 14.64
CA PHE A 145 16.48 -7.26 13.97
C PHE A 145 16.71 -7.15 12.46
N HIS A 146 15.64 -7.33 11.71
CA HIS A 146 15.61 -7.16 10.25
C HIS A 146 14.26 -6.54 9.87
N ASN A 147 14.30 -5.25 9.53
CA ASN A 147 13.14 -4.46 9.12
C ASN A 147 13.18 -4.21 7.62
N VAL A 148 12.02 -4.26 6.97
CA VAL A 148 11.87 -3.98 5.54
C VAL A 148 10.77 -2.95 5.36
N TYR A 149 11.10 -1.81 4.77
CA TYR A 149 10.17 -0.72 4.45
C TYR A 149 10.06 -0.61 2.94
N ASP A 150 8.88 -0.90 2.40
CA ASP A 150 8.59 -0.73 0.97
C ASP A 150 7.91 0.62 0.73
N PHE A 151 8.50 1.43 -0.16
CA PHE A 151 7.92 2.70 -0.58
C PHE A 151 6.98 2.45 -1.76
N VAL A 152 5.68 2.59 -1.49
CA VAL A 152 4.62 2.46 -2.49
C VAL A 152 4.09 3.87 -2.69
N ASP A 153 4.00 4.31 -3.95
CA ASP A 153 3.52 5.64 -4.27
C ASP A 153 4.39 6.83 -3.79
N PHE A 154 5.71 6.72 -3.93
CA PHE A 154 6.64 7.80 -3.54
C PHE A 154 6.28 9.12 -4.24
N MET A 155 6.21 10.20 -3.46
CA MET A 155 5.99 11.56 -3.97
C MET A 155 7.19 12.42 -3.54
N PRO A 156 7.98 12.96 -4.49
CA PRO A 156 9.08 13.85 -4.13
C PRO A 156 8.60 15.25 -3.72
N THR A 157 7.30 15.49 -3.72
CA THR A 157 6.67 16.73 -3.28
C THR A 157 5.67 16.44 -2.16
N VAL A 158 5.71 17.26 -1.12
CA VAL A 158 4.79 17.16 0.01
C VAL A 158 3.41 17.69 -0.41
N PRO A 159 2.28 16.99 -0.14
CA PRO A 159 0.96 17.41 -0.63
C PRO A 159 0.32 18.64 0.07
N GLY A 160 1.12 19.57 0.60
CA GLY A 160 0.68 20.81 1.25
C GLY A 160 0.70 20.75 2.78
N ALA A 161 0.77 21.93 3.43
CA ALA A 161 0.94 22.06 4.89
C ALA A 161 -0.23 21.49 5.72
N ALA A 162 -1.43 21.44 5.14
CA ALA A 162 -2.63 20.95 5.82
C ALA A 162 -2.53 19.48 6.28
N LEU A 163 -1.66 18.67 5.65
CA LEU A 163 -1.39 17.29 6.07
C LEU A 163 -0.72 17.17 7.45
N PHE A 164 -0.09 18.24 7.92
CA PHE A 164 0.60 18.26 9.22
C PHE A 164 -0.18 19.02 10.30
N ALA A 165 -1.39 19.52 9.98
CA ALA A 165 -2.22 20.18 10.97
C ALA A 165 -2.62 19.19 12.08
N LEU A 166 -2.45 19.59 13.35
CA LEU A 166 -2.85 18.79 14.50
C LEU A 166 -4.38 18.80 14.64
N PRO A 167 -5.03 17.67 14.91
CA PRO A 167 -6.47 17.66 15.21
C PRO A 167 -6.78 18.24 16.60
N GLU A 168 -7.96 18.84 16.75
CA GLU A 168 -8.34 19.69 17.89
C GLU A 168 -8.77 18.92 19.17
N VAL A 169 -8.94 17.59 19.13
CA VAL A 169 -9.70 16.83 20.16
C VAL A 169 -8.85 15.75 20.82
N CYS A 170 -8.37 15.96 22.06
CA CYS A 170 -7.39 15.05 22.68
C CYS A 170 -7.61 14.82 24.18
N THR A 171 -8.64 14.06 24.60
CA THR A 171 -8.82 13.60 25.99
C THR A 171 -9.64 12.28 26.09
N GLY A 172 -9.00 11.14 26.41
CA GLY A 172 -9.66 9.94 26.99
C GLY A 172 -9.43 8.56 26.32
N ALA A 173 -9.05 7.54 27.11
CA ALA A 173 -8.69 6.13 26.78
C ALA A 173 -9.88 5.13 27.00
N GLY A 174 -9.93 3.83 26.61
CA GLY A 174 -9.05 2.83 25.94
C GLY A 174 -9.76 1.44 25.95
N ALA A 175 -9.29 0.41 25.19
CA ALA A 175 -9.76 -1.01 25.27
C ALA A 175 -8.82 -2.06 24.60
N VAL A 176 -8.96 -3.33 25.01
CA VAL A 176 -8.09 -4.53 24.78
C VAL A 176 -8.74 -5.59 23.87
N ILE A 177 -7.96 -6.44 23.17
CA ILE A 177 -8.40 -7.51 22.23
C ILE A 177 -7.99 -8.92 22.74
N PRO A 178 -8.81 -9.99 22.59
CA PRO A 178 -8.45 -11.39 22.87
C PRO A 178 -8.12 -12.26 21.63
N SER A 179 -7.48 -13.43 21.85
CA SER A 179 -6.88 -14.34 20.85
C SER A 179 -7.64 -15.67 20.60
N ASP A 180 -7.26 -16.31 19.48
CA ASP A 180 -7.84 -17.44 18.69
C ASP A 180 -7.81 -18.88 19.25
N ASP A 181 -8.61 -19.81 18.66
CA ASP A 181 -8.18 -21.09 18.01
C ASP A 181 -9.34 -21.76 17.16
N PRO A 182 -9.25 -22.99 16.55
CA PRO A 182 -8.98 -23.27 15.14
C PRO A 182 -10.13 -23.93 14.30
N ALA A 183 -10.25 -23.50 13.04
CA ALA A 183 -10.70 -24.26 11.86
C ALA A 183 -10.22 -23.47 10.62
N ALA A 184 -10.04 -24.10 9.46
CA ALA A 184 -9.69 -23.36 8.24
C ALA A 184 -10.76 -22.26 8.02
N PRO A 185 -10.40 -20.98 8.08
CA PRO A 185 -11.39 -19.92 8.07
C PRO A 185 -12.06 -19.87 6.69
N ALA A 186 -13.38 -19.70 6.69
CA ALA A 186 -14.11 -19.39 5.47
C ALA A 186 -13.51 -18.14 4.81
N LEU A 187 -13.66 -18.05 3.49
CA LEU A 187 -13.33 -16.81 2.79
C LEU A 187 -14.13 -15.67 3.45
N PRO A 188 -13.51 -14.52 3.74
CA PRO A 188 -14.21 -13.40 4.37
C PRO A 188 -15.41 -12.94 3.55
N ASP A 189 -16.46 -12.50 4.22
CA ASP A 189 -17.54 -11.78 3.54
C ASP A 189 -17.00 -10.45 3.01
N PHE A 190 -17.37 -10.15 1.76
CA PHE A 190 -17.00 -8.90 1.13
C PHE A 190 -18.11 -7.85 1.30
N PRO A 191 -17.76 -6.58 1.52
CA PRO A 191 -18.77 -5.52 1.58
C PRO A 191 -19.42 -5.32 0.22
N ASP A 192 -20.68 -4.87 0.22
CA ASP A 192 -21.41 -4.55 -1.01
C ASP A 192 -20.79 -3.37 -1.78
N SER A 193 -20.04 -2.51 -1.09
CA SER A 193 -19.31 -1.40 -1.72
C SER A 193 -17.92 -1.27 -1.13
N PHE A 194 -16.94 -0.90 -1.95
CA PHE A 194 -15.59 -0.62 -1.47
C PHE A 194 -14.87 0.38 -2.39
N SER A 195 -13.77 0.93 -1.88
CA SER A 195 -12.78 1.59 -2.72
C SER A 195 -11.38 1.14 -2.32
N ALA A 196 -10.49 1.04 -3.31
CA ALA A 196 -9.11 0.60 -3.11
C ALA A 196 -8.16 1.44 -3.97
N VAL A 197 -6.95 1.66 -3.46
CA VAL A 197 -5.83 2.13 -4.28
C VAL A 197 -5.00 0.91 -4.64
N VAL A 198 -4.92 0.60 -5.92
CA VAL A 198 -4.24 -0.57 -6.47
C VAL A 198 -2.96 -0.12 -7.16
N GLU A 199 -1.84 -0.72 -6.80
CA GLU A 199 -0.56 -0.54 -7.47
C GLU A 199 -0.18 -1.85 -8.16
N ALA A 200 -0.35 -1.88 -9.48
CA ALA A 200 -0.09 -3.08 -10.27
C ALA A 200 1.26 -2.97 -11.00
N SER A 201 2.13 -3.95 -10.77
CA SER A 201 3.44 -4.06 -11.42
C SER A 201 3.40 -5.09 -12.54
N PHE A 202 3.79 -4.69 -13.75
CA PHE A 202 3.89 -5.52 -14.94
C PHE A 202 5.36 -5.75 -15.27
N GLN A 203 5.96 -6.79 -14.69
CA GLN A 203 7.40 -7.07 -14.81
C GLN A 203 7.88 -7.11 -16.26
N ARG A 204 7.11 -7.75 -17.17
CA ARG A 204 7.46 -7.82 -18.61
C ARG A 204 7.41 -6.49 -19.36
N ARG A 205 6.64 -5.54 -18.85
CA ARG A 205 6.49 -4.21 -19.46
C ARG A 205 7.39 -3.17 -18.80
N ASN A 206 8.15 -3.57 -17.77
CA ASN A 206 8.93 -2.67 -16.92
C ASN A 206 8.11 -1.44 -16.46
N ALA A 207 6.85 -1.68 -16.07
CA ALA A 207 5.90 -0.61 -15.78
C ALA A 207 5.08 -0.92 -14.53
N THR A 208 4.84 0.13 -13.74
CA THR A 208 3.90 0.11 -12.61
C THR A 208 2.78 1.10 -12.88
N ILE A 209 1.54 0.68 -12.72
CA ILE A 209 0.38 1.57 -12.78
C ILE A 209 -0.19 1.75 -11.40
N LEU A 210 -0.70 2.95 -11.15
CA LEU A 210 -1.47 3.26 -9.96
C LEU A 210 -2.90 3.53 -10.41
N MET A 211 -3.86 2.84 -9.81
CA MET A 211 -5.26 3.11 -10.03
C MET A 211 -6.03 3.19 -8.72
N ARG A 212 -7.13 3.93 -8.72
CA ARG A 212 -8.11 3.84 -7.65
C ARG A 212 -9.36 3.19 -8.21
N GLU A 213 -9.82 2.15 -7.54
CA GLU A 213 -11.03 1.43 -7.91
C GLU A 213 -12.13 1.73 -6.91
N PHE A 214 -13.36 1.83 -7.41
CA PHE A 214 -14.57 1.96 -6.61
C PHE A 214 -15.60 0.98 -7.14
N TYR A 215 -16.24 0.27 -6.23
CA TYR A 215 -17.36 -0.62 -6.50
C TYR A 215 -18.52 -0.23 -5.62
N ASP A 216 -19.69 -0.07 -6.23
CA ASP A 216 -20.94 0.27 -5.55
C ASP A 216 -22.03 -0.68 -6.04
N LYS A 217 -22.33 -1.72 -5.25
CA LYS A 217 -23.34 -2.72 -5.61
C LYS A 217 -24.76 -2.22 -5.54
N PRO A 218 -25.19 -1.48 -4.50
CA PRO A 218 -26.52 -0.89 -4.46
C PRO A 218 -26.83 -0.06 -5.71
N LEU A 219 -25.86 0.72 -6.20
CA LEU A 219 -26.02 1.53 -7.41
C LEU A 219 -25.67 0.79 -8.71
N ARG A 220 -25.16 -0.45 -8.63
CA ARG A 220 -24.64 -1.22 -9.76
C ARG A 220 -23.66 -0.40 -10.60
N ARG A 221 -22.68 0.22 -9.94
CA ARG A 221 -21.67 1.10 -10.55
C ARG A 221 -20.26 0.67 -10.20
N THR A 222 -19.35 0.84 -11.15
CA THR A 222 -17.91 0.78 -10.88
C THR A 222 -17.21 2.01 -11.44
N ARG A 223 -16.10 2.39 -10.81
CA ARG A 223 -15.25 3.48 -11.26
C ARG A 223 -13.79 3.11 -11.13
N PHE A 224 -13.02 3.43 -12.16
CA PHE A 224 -11.57 3.24 -12.20
C PHE A 224 -10.91 4.58 -12.53
N ASP A 225 -10.04 5.03 -11.64
CA ASP A 225 -9.22 6.22 -11.83
C ASP A 225 -7.79 5.78 -12.13
N LEU A 226 -7.47 5.62 -13.41
CA LEU A 226 -6.14 5.21 -13.86
C LEU A 226 -5.21 6.42 -13.95
N ARG A 227 -4.17 6.44 -13.11
CA ARG A 227 -3.20 7.53 -13.10
C ARG A 227 -2.17 7.35 -14.23
N ARG A 228 -1.96 8.42 -15.00
CA ARG A 228 -0.94 8.54 -16.05
C ARG A 228 -0.14 9.84 -15.89
N PRO A 229 1.02 10.00 -16.55
CA PRO A 229 1.76 11.25 -16.54
C PRO A 229 0.93 12.44 -17.06
N THR A 230 0.13 12.23 -18.11
CA THR A 230 -0.67 13.27 -18.77
C THR A 230 -1.97 13.63 -18.04
N GLY A 231 -2.45 12.78 -17.13
CA GLY A 231 -3.78 12.93 -16.53
C GLY A 231 -4.27 11.69 -15.80
N THR A 232 -5.47 11.74 -15.26
CA THR A 232 -6.20 10.57 -14.78
C THR A 232 -7.25 10.21 -15.82
N VAL A 233 -7.20 8.99 -16.33
CA VAL A 233 -8.30 8.45 -17.12
C VAL A 233 -9.32 7.91 -16.13
N VAL A 234 -10.53 8.45 -16.17
CA VAL A 234 -11.64 8.00 -15.35
C VAL A 234 -12.60 7.20 -16.21
N VAL A 235 -12.84 5.98 -15.77
CA VAL A 235 -13.79 5.06 -16.40
C VAL A 235 -14.90 4.80 -15.41
N VAL A 236 -16.13 5.16 -15.75
CA VAL A 236 -17.33 4.82 -14.96
C VAL A 236 -18.16 3.83 -15.76
N ARG A 237 -18.56 2.74 -15.12
CA ARG A 237 -19.52 1.78 -15.70
C ARG A 237 -20.77 1.80 -14.84
N ASP A 238 -21.88 2.25 -15.43
CA ASP A 238 -23.20 2.21 -14.84
C ASP A 238 -23.98 1.05 -15.46
N PHE A 239 -24.07 -0.05 -14.72
CA PHE A 239 -24.71 -1.27 -15.19
C PHE A 239 -26.24 -1.22 -15.05
N ALA A 240 -26.78 -0.27 -14.26
CA ALA A 240 -28.21 -0.02 -14.24
C ALA A 240 -28.67 0.68 -15.53
N LEU A 241 -27.85 1.61 -16.04
CA LEU A 241 -28.09 2.30 -17.31
C LEU A 241 -27.53 1.55 -18.54
N ASN A 242 -26.77 0.48 -18.33
CA ASN A 242 -25.98 -0.20 -19.36
C ASN A 242 -25.05 0.76 -20.13
N GLN A 243 -24.46 1.73 -19.43
CA GLN A 243 -23.60 2.77 -20.01
C GLN A 243 -22.20 2.79 -19.40
N HIS A 244 -21.22 3.00 -20.27
CA HIS A 244 -19.82 3.19 -19.95
C HIS A 244 -19.44 4.61 -20.33
N TYR A 245 -18.83 5.32 -19.39
CA TYR A 245 -18.36 6.69 -19.54
C TYR A 245 -16.85 6.71 -19.41
N ASN A 246 -16.17 7.37 -20.35
CA ASN A 246 -14.72 7.55 -20.31
C ASN A 246 -14.39 9.03 -20.49
N PHE A 247 -13.58 9.57 -19.58
CA PHE A 247 -13.07 10.93 -19.67
C PHE A 247 -11.67 11.03 -19.06
N THR A 248 -10.90 12.03 -19.48
CA THR A 248 -9.55 12.28 -18.96
C THR A 248 -9.52 13.59 -18.19
N ILE A 249 -9.04 13.54 -16.96
CA ILE A 249 -8.74 14.71 -16.13
C ILE A 249 -7.27 15.08 -16.35
N PRO A 250 -6.95 16.21 -16.99
CA PRO A 250 -5.56 16.59 -17.24
C PRO A 250 -4.75 16.79 -15.95
N ALA A 251 -3.44 16.51 -16.02
CA ALA A 251 -2.59 16.52 -14.83
C ALA A 251 -2.53 17.88 -14.10
N HIS A 252 -2.61 18.98 -14.84
CA HIS A 252 -2.58 20.34 -14.28
C HIS A 252 -3.82 20.70 -13.43
N MET A 253 -4.91 19.94 -13.56
CA MET A 253 -6.14 20.17 -12.78
C MET A 253 -6.21 19.39 -11.46
N ARG A 254 -5.18 18.59 -11.13
CA ARG A 254 -5.19 17.75 -9.92
C ARG A 254 -5.06 18.51 -8.60
N HIS A 255 -4.83 19.83 -8.64
CA HIS A 255 -4.41 20.60 -7.45
C HIS A 255 -5.53 21.19 -6.59
N ALA A 256 -6.81 20.98 -6.91
CA ALA A 256 -7.87 21.31 -5.96
C ALA A 256 -7.99 20.18 -4.93
N GLY A 257 -7.26 20.29 -3.82
CA GLY A 257 -7.35 19.37 -2.69
C GLY A 257 -8.81 19.10 -2.32
N SER A 258 -9.13 17.81 -2.19
CA SER A 258 -10.26 17.05 -1.61
C SER A 258 -11.50 17.73 -0.98
N GLY A 259 -11.83 18.98 -1.25
CA GLY A 259 -12.95 19.68 -0.62
C GLY A 259 -13.65 20.74 -1.47
N ALA A 260 -13.06 21.17 -2.60
CA ALA A 260 -13.79 22.02 -3.52
C ALA A 260 -14.80 21.17 -4.32
N PRO A 261 -16.12 21.42 -4.24
CA PRO A 261 -17.07 20.82 -5.17
C PRO A 261 -16.60 21.18 -6.57
N TRP A 262 -16.54 20.17 -7.43
CA TRP A 262 -16.02 20.28 -8.79
C TRP A 262 -16.97 21.21 -9.54
N ALA A 263 -16.62 22.50 -9.58
CA ALA A 263 -17.49 23.52 -10.14
C ALA A 263 -17.80 23.17 -11.60
N SER A 264 -19.10 22.99 -11.84
CA SER A 264 -19.74 22.24 -12.92
C SER A 264 -19.77 22.95 -14.27
N SER A 265 -18.86 23.90 -14.55
CA SER A 265 -18.97 24.74 -15.75
C SER A 265 -18.29 24.17 -16.99
N HIS A 266 -17.44 23.16 -16.86
CA HIS A 266 -16.76 22.55 -18.01
C HIS A 266 -17.40 21.19 -18.32
N ALA A 267 -18.23 21.17 -19.37
CA ALA A 267 -18.66 19.94 -20.02
C ALA A 267 -17.44 19.28 -20.64
N TRP A 268 -16.81 18.36 -19.90
CA TRP A 268 -15.72 17.56 -20.45
C TRP A 268 -16.27 16.72 -21.60
N PRO A 269 -15.49 16.53 -22.69
CA PRO A 269 -15.83 15.53 -23.68
C PRO A 269 -15.90 14.18 -22.97
N CYS A 270 -17.12 13.76 -22.64
CA CYS A 270 -17.42 12.48 -22.05
C CYS A 270 -17.86 11.58 -23.20
N ASP A 271 -17.08 10.55 -23.44
CA ASP A 271 -17.44 9.52 -24.40
C ASP A 271 -18.31 8.50 -23.68
N SER A 272 -19.60 8.47 -24.03
CA SER A 272 -20.57 7.50 -23.52
C SER A 272 -20.84 6.44 -24.57
N ARG A 273 -20.77 5.17 -24.15
CA ARG A 273 -21.00 4.01 -25.01
C ARG A 273 -21.75 2.95 -24.23
N PRO A 274 -22.52 2.05 -24.87
CA PRO A 274 -23.07 0.89 -24.19
C PRO A 274 -21.96 0.05 -23.55
N ILE A 275 -22.23 -0.55 -22.37
CA ILE A 275 -21.28 -1.50 -21.77
C ILE A 275 -21.21 -2.73 -22.69
N SER A 276 -19.99 -3.14 -23.04
CA SER A 276 -19.81 -4.36 -23.83
C SER A 276 -20.32 -5.56 -23.03
N PRO A 277 -21.05 -6.51 -23.63
CA PRO A 277 -21.52 -7.73 -22.96
C PRO A 277 -20.39 -8.55 -22.30
N LYS A 278 -19.14 -8.32 -22.71
CA LYS A 278 -17.95 -8.95 -22.14
C LYS A 278 -17.55 -8.38 -20.76
N PHE A 279 -18.19 -7.30 -20.30
CA PHE A 279 -18.07 -6.79 -18.95
C PHE A 279 -19.38 -7.02 -18.21
N PRO A 280 -19.65 -8.24 -17.72
CA PRO A 280 -20.77 -8.44 -16.84
C PRO A 280 -20.58 -7.59 -15.58
N TYR A 281 -21.69 -7.14 -15.01
CA TYR A 281 -21.66 -6.61 -13.66
C TYR A 281 -21.24 -7.74 -12.71
N MET A 282 -20.24 -7.47 -11.87
CA MET A 282 -19.78 -8.41 -10.84
C MET A 282 -20.04 -7.77 -9.48
N THR A 283 -20.56 -8.55 -8.54
CA THR A 283 -20.54 -8.23 -7.11
C THR A 283 -19.10 -8.11 -6.61
N THR A 284 -18.88 -7.47 -5.46
CA THR A 284 -17.54 -7.45 -4.84
C THR A 284 -16.97 -8.85 -4.68
N LYS A 285 -17.79 -9.78 -4.18
CA LYS A 285 -17.42 -11.18 -4.04
C LYS A 285 -16.99 -11.79 -5.38
N GLU A 286 -17.79 -11.63 -6.43
CA GLU A 286 -17.43 -12.11 -7.77
C GLU A 286 -16.20 -11.40 -8.34
N ALA A 287 -15.99 -10.11 -8.09
CA ALA A 287 -14.81 -9.39 -8.55
C ALA A 287 -13.54 -9.94 -7.91
N PHE A 288 -13.59 -10.22 -6.59
CA PHE A 288 -12.49 -10.86 -5.89
C PHE A 288 -12.32 -12.31 -6.30
N GLU A 289 -13.40 -13.09 -6.47
CA GLU A 289 -13.36 -14.48 -6.96
C GLU A 289 -13.17 -14.60 -8.48
N LEU A 290 -12.92 -13.49 -9.19
CA LEU A 290 -12.77 -13.39 -10.65
C LEU A 290 -13.92 -14.04 -11.46
N ALA A 291 -15.14 -13.88 -10.97
CA ALA A 291 -16.36 -14.47 -11.50
C ALA A 291 -16.27 -16.00 -11.66
N SER A 292 -15.31 -16.64 -10.98
CA SER A 292 -15.19 -18.08 -11.00
C SER A 292 -16.31 -18.63 -10.12
N THR A 293 -17.26 -19.33 -10.74
CA THR A 293 -18.24 -20.15 -10.03
C THR A 293 -17.59 -21.39 -9.39
N ARG A 294 -16.25 -21.45 -9.32
CA ARG A 294 -15.51 -22.63 -8.90
C ARG A 294 -15.22 -22.57 -7.40
N THR A 295 -15.58 -23.66 -6.76
CA THR A 295 -15.44 -23.95 -5.33
C THR A 295 -14.02 -24.40 -4.95
N ASP A 296 -13.02 -24.23 -5.83
CA ASP A 296 -11.65 -24.72 -5.61
C ASP A 296 -10.75 -23.72 -4.88
N THR A 297 -11.34 -22.67 -4.30
CA THR A 297 -10.64 -21.79 -3.36
C THR A 297 -10.14 -22.62 -2.18
N ARG A 298 -8.81 -22.68 -2.02
CA ARG A 298 -8.17 -23.37 -0.92
C ARG A 298 -7.48 -22.39 0.01
N TYR A 299 -7.65 -22.61 1.31
CA TYR A 299 -6.86 -21.91 2.31
C TYR A 299 -5.41 -22.43 2.25
N LEU A 300 -4.46 -21.52 2.08
CA LEU A 300 -3.03 -21.85 2.03
C LEU A 300 -2.34 -21.77 3.40
N GLY A 301 -3.03 -21.25 4.41
CA GLY A 301 -2.45 -21.01 5.74
C GLY A 301 -2.18 -19.54 6.01
N ASP A 302 -1.63 -19.30 7.19
CA ASP A 302 -1.06 -18.01 7.55
C ASP A 302 0.24 -17.80 6.78
N SER A 303 0.44 -16.60 6.27
CA SER A 303 1.66 -16.18 5.60
C SER A 303 2.00 -14.75 6.01
N PHE A 304 3.19 -14.30 5.61
CA PHE A 304 3.57 -12.91 5.71
C PHE A 304 3.69 -12.37 4.31
N VAL A 305 2.85 -11.40 3.96
CA VAL A 305 2.90 -10.74 2.65
C VAL A 305 3.20 -9.28 2.86
N ARG A 306 3.98 -8.72 1.92
CA ARG A 306 4.33 -7.30 1.73
C ARG A 306 4.33 -6.48 3.03
N ARG A 307 5.51 -6.02 3.48
CA ARG A 307 5.71 -5.26 4.74
C ARG A 307 5.56 -6.08 6.03
N GLY A 308 5.79 -7.40 5.94
CA GLY A 308 5.72 -8.31 7.10
C GLY A 308 4.32 -8.39 7.72
N ILE A 309 3.27 -8.07 6.95
CA ILE A 309 1.89 -8.12 7.44
C ILE A 309 1.50 -9.59 7.55
N ARG A 310 1.16 -10.05 8.75
CA ARG A 310 0.60 -11.38 8.94
C ARG A 310 -0.76 -11.43 8.24
N CYS A 311 -0.87 -12.36 7.30
CA CYS A 311 -2.02 -12.52 6.43
C CYS A 311 -2.50 -13.97 6.48
N ARG A 312 -3.76 -14.15 6.12
CA ARG A 312 -4.36 -15.41 5.76
C ARG A 312 -4.42 -15.45 4.22
N ALA A 313 -3.98 -16.55 3.64
CA ALA A 313 -3.86 -16.69 2.20
C ALA A 313 -4.89 -17.69 1.64
N TRP A 314 -5.57 -17.32 0.56
CA TRP A 314 -6.46 -18.20 -0.20
C TRP A 314 -6.03 -18.21 -1.65
N MET A 315 -6.17 -19.35 -2.34
CA MET A 315 -5.85 -19.47 -3.75
C MET A 315 -6.96 -20.16 -4.52
N ALA A 316 -7.31 -19.62 -5.69
CA ALA A 316 -8.08 -20.33 -6.72
C ALA A 316 -7.14 -20.69 -7.88
N ARG A 317 -7.33 -21.87 -8.48
CA ARG A 317 -6.49 -22.33 -9.58
C ARG A 317 -7.26 -22.46 -10.87
N GLY A 318 -6.56 -22.21 -11.97
CA GLY A 318 -7.08 -22.45 -13.30
C GLY A 318 -8.36 -21.68 -13.63
N VAL A 319 -8.47 -20.44 -13.13
CA VAL A 319 -9.58 -19.54 -13.41
C VAL A 319 -9.53 -19.14 -14.88
N PRO A 320 -10.52 -19.54 -15.70
CA PRO A 320 -10.57 -19.12 -17.09
C PRO A 320 -10.92 -17.63 -17.14
N TYR A 321 -10.02 -16.83 -17.67
CA TYR A 321 -10.22 -15.39 -17.83
C TYR A 321 -10.16 -15.03 -19.31
N SER A 322 -11.24 -14.47 -19.84
CA SER A 322 -11.28 -13.93 -21.20
C SER A 322 -11.10 -12.42 -21.11
N GLN A 323 -10.05 -11.88 -21.75
CA GLN A 323 -9.88 -10.44 -21.76
C GLN A 323 -10.93 -9.79 -22.67
N PRO A 324 -11.77 -8.89 -22.15
CA PRO A 324 -12.88 -8.34 -22.91
C PRO A 324 -12.45 -7.36 -24.03
N PHE A 325 -11.23 -6.84 -23.99
CA PHE A 325 -10.69 -5.88 -24.98
C PHE A 325 -9.89 -6.52 -26.12
N TYR A 326 -9.47 -7.77 -25.98
CA TYR A 326 -8.73 -8.48 -27.02
C TYR A 326 -9.47 -9.77 -27.31
N ASN A 327 -10.11 -9.84 -28.48
CA ASN A 327 -11.17 -10.80 -28.75
C ASN A 327 -10.78 -12.29 -28.69
N ASP A 328 -9.50 -12.64 -28.53
CA ASP A 328 -9.02 -14.02 -28.66
C ASP A 328 -8.07 -14.50 -27.54
N TYR A 329 -7.90 -13.73 -26.45
CA TYR A 329 -7.03 -14.16 -25.35
C TYR A 329 -7.83 -14.75 -24.21
N THR A 330 -7.78 -16.08 -24.12
CA THR A 330 -8.13 -16.83 -22.92
C THR A 330 -6.87 -17.09 -22.11
N PHE A 331 -6.97 -16.82 -20.81
CA PHE A 331 -5.95 -17.05 -19.82
C PHE A 331 -6.46 -18.09 -18.84
N THR A 332 -5.55 -18.93 -18.37
CA THR A 332 -5.77 -19.76 -17.19
C THR A 332 -5.00 -19.11 -16.05
N LEU A 333 -5.72 -18.56 -15.07
CA LEU A 333 -5.13 -17.80 -13.97
C LEU A 333 -5.12 -18.60 -12.67
N ASP A 334 -4.01 -18.54 -11.96
CA ASP A 334 -3.90 -18.89 -10.55
C ASP A 334 -3.86 -17.60 -9.75
N VAL A 335 -4.82 -17.41 -8.86
CA VAL A 335 -4.99 -16.17 -8.12
C VAL A 335 -4.89 -16.43 -6.64
N THR A 336 -4.01 -15.69 -5.98
CA THR A 336 -3.80 -15.78 -4.54
C THR A 336 -4.18 -14.47 -3.88
N TRP A 337 -5.12 -14.53 -2.96
CA TRP A 337 -5.56 -13.40 -2.15
C TRP A 337 -4.93 -13.46 -0.77
N TYR A 338 -4.47 -12.31 -0.31
CA TYR A 338 -3.94 -12.15 1.04
C TYR A 338 -4.81 -11.16 1.79
N PHE A 339 -5.38 -11.63 2.90
CA PHE A 339 -6.17 -10.80 3.79
C PHE A 339 -5.49 -10.70 5.14
N VAL A 340 -5.57 -9.54 5.79
CA VAL A 340 -4.92 -9.34 7.09
C VAL A 340 -5.47 -10.35 8.11
N ALA A 341 -4.55 -11.03 8.81
CA ALA A 341 -4.91 -11.95 9.87
C ALA A 341 -5.59 -11.20 11.01
N PRO A 342 -6.63 -11.75 11.68
CA PRO A 342 -7.34 -11.07 12.77
C PRO A 342 -6.44 -10.63 13.93
N THR A 343 -5.34 -11.35 14.17
CA THR A 343 -4.34 -11.06 15.20
C THR A 343 -3.37 -9.95 14.84
N TRP A 344 -3.32 -9.56 13.58
CA TRP A 344 -2.57 -8.39 13.14
C TRP A 344 -3.47 -7.17 13.35
N GLY A 345 -3.04 -6.19 14.14
CA GLY A 345 -3.85 -5.05 14.65
C GLY A 345 -4.39 -4.06 13.61
N ALA A 346 -4.79 -4.56 12.44
CA ALA A 346 -5.50 -3.87 11.37
C ALA A 346 -6.93 -3.49 11.79
N PRO A 347 -7.49 -2.46 11.11
CA PRO A 347 -8.78 -1.87 11.47
C PRO A 347 -9.98 -2.80 11.29
N ALA A 348 -9.88 -3.80 10.40
CA ALA A 348 -10.87 -4.84 10.25
C ALA A 348 -10.17 -6.18 9.96
N PRO A 349 -10.55 -7.27 10.64
CA PRO A 349 -10.11 -8.60 10.25
C PRO A 349 -10.48 -8.82 8.78
N ALA A 350 -9.61 -9.51 8.05
CA ALA A 350 -9.85 -9.85 6.65
C ALA A 350 -9.88 -8.67 5.64
N THR A 351 -9.15 -7.58 5.91
CA THR A 351 -8.91 -6.56 4.88
C THR A 351 -8.00 -7.13 3.77
N PRO A 352 -8.36 -7.07 2.48
CA PRO A 352 -7.48 -7.50 1.40
C PRO A 352 -6.26 -6.57 1.29
N VAL A 353 -5.06 -7.13 1.21
CA VAL A 353 -3.80 -6.35 1.15
C VAL A 353 -2.92 -6.63 -0.04
N CYS A 354 -3.11 -7.77 -0.71
CA CYS A 354 -2.33 -8.15 -1.88
C CYS A 354 -3.11 -9.16 -2.70
N ILE A 355 -3.00 -9.07 -4.02
CA ILE A 355 -3.47 -10.11 -4.94
C ILE A 355 -2.33 -10.46 -5.88
N GLU A 356 -1.95 -11.74 -5.88
CA GLU A 356 -0.99 -12.29 -6.83
C GLU A 356 -1.75 -13.03 -7.93
N VAL A 357 -1.47 -12.67 -9.19
CA VAL A 357 -2.08 -13.30 -10.36
C VAL A 357 -0.97 -13.87 -11.23
N ALA A 358 -0.87 -15.20 -11.22
CA ALA A 358 -0.06 -15.95 -12.16
C ALA A 358 -0.98 -16.60 -13.21
N GLY A 359 -0.45 -16.93 -14.37
CA GLY A 359 -1.24 -17.66 -15.36
C GLY A 359 -0.47 -17.98 -16.62
N THR A 360 -1.15 -18.65 -17.54
CA THR A 360 -0.63 -18.94 -18.87
C THR A 360 -1.68 -18.53 -19.90
N GLU A 361 -1.26 -17.83 -20.94
CA GLU A 361 -2.08 -17.64 -22.14
C GLU A 361 -2.37 -19.00 -22.80
N ALA A 362 -3.49 -19.12 -23.52
CA ALA A 362 -3.75 -20.30 -24.36
C ALA A 362 -2.62 -20.60 -25.37
N SER A 363 -1.81 -19.60 -25.73
CA SER A 363 -0.61 -19.72 -26.55
C SER A 363 0.58 -20.42 -25.85
N GLY A 364 0.45 -20.74 -24.56
CA GLY A 364 1.53 -21.27 -23.72
C GLY A 364 2.46 -20.20 -23.14
N ARG A 365 2.23 -18.91 -23.43
CA ARG A 365 3.06 -17.82 -22.88
C ARG A 365 2.70 -17.57 -21.41
N PRO A 366 3.69 -17.54 -20.49
CA PRO A 366 3.40 -17.23 -19.08
C PRO A 366 2.86 -15.81 -18.94
N PHE A 367 2.11 -15.55 -17.89
CA PHE A 367 1.60 -14.25 -17.49
C PHE A 367 1.77 -14.12 -15.97
N PHE A 368 2.41 -13.06 -15.51
CA PHE A 368 2.62 -12.85 -14.07
C PHE A 368 2.47 -11.36 -13.76
N ASN A 369 1.50 -11.04 -12.91
CA ASN A 369 1.25 -9.69 -12.42
C ASN A 369 0.99 -9.75 -10.92
N THR A 370 1.41 -8.71 -10.21
CA THR A 370 1.03 -8.52 -8.81
C THR A 370 0.31 -7.19 -8.65
N TYR A 371 -0.83 -7.23 -7.97
CA TYR A 371 -1.75 -6.11 -7.78
C TYR A 371 -1.78 -5.66 -6.31
#